data_AF-A0A956U837-F1
#
_entry.id   AF-A0A956U837-F1
#
_cell.length_a   1.000
_cell.length_b   1.000
_cell.length_c   1.000
_cell.angle_alpha   90.00
_cell.angle_beta   90.00
_cell.angle_gamma   90.00
#
_symmetry.space_group_name_H-M   'P 1'
#
loop_
_entity.id
_entity.type
_entity.pdbx_description
1 polymer ?
#
loop_
_entity_poly.entity_id
_entity_poly.type
_entity_poly.pdbx_seq_one_letter_code
_entity_poly.pdbx_strand_id
1 'polypeptide(L)'
;MPNLRRRALVSVALLALTISILPEPVDARGGRGGGGRGRGMGRGMGRGMGRGMGRGMGRGMGYGRPGRYGGFAGWARPYNRFRNYGWGGYGGYGDWGDPYYPNYQSGGYGGGYGGGYGGSYGGNSYGYVPSAVEAETWTSGSVSAVPLKSIEPEEPKEKIVYKSLFKLGADADIIEGGKIAFHLTDDAFLLATGKKLVAVDQKSGYPALALYPDEVLTWHLAQELDRQILSLKSAQKANNSRMDSPAIKGSTEKTTALKKQVTGLDSSIKLLESARTNLGAVPDKIPDVEALPEKGAMEIFASTWMLPSGEFLVVRVEDGSFVYLDGKGTYKDNRKTPLKKAYPGKFELIVFNYLKKLVDQAPKATSDLKDDIDDTQWALEKLKEELEEEYNADGGHTAGDALPESQARLNQAIVKSEHSFAAMSNQVNSMPAEVAAAKKLLQTLQ
;
A
#
# COMPACT_ATOMS: atom_id res chain seq x y z
N MET A 1 -5.30 -45.06 22.57
CA MET A 1 -5.92 -43.79 22.13
C MET A 1 -4.96 -42.65 22.47
N PRO A 2 -4.27 -42.03 21.49
CA PRO A 2 -3.21 -41.06 21.77
C PRO A 2 -3.70 -39.61 21.77
N ASN A 3 -3.06 -38.76 22.57
CA ASN A 3 -3.37 -37.34 22.72
C ASN A 3 -2.98 -36.52 21.48
N LEU A 4 -3.97 -36.16 20.66
CA LEU A 4 -3.85 -35.17 19.58
C LEU A 4 -4.24 -33.78 20.09
N ARG A 5 -3.26 -33.02 20.62
CA ARG A 5 -3.37 -31.57 20.83
C ARG A 5 -2.06 -30.87 20.46
N ARG A 6 -2.20 -29.64 19.94
CA ARG A 6 -1.16 -28.68 19.52
C ARG A 6 -0.50 -28.94 18.15
N ARG A 7 -1.08 -28.30 17.12
CA ARG A 7 -0.39 -27.36 16.19
C ARG A 7 -1.45 -26.72 15.28
N ALA A 8 -2.06 -25.63 15.77
CA ALA A 8 -2.80 -24.72 14.91
C ALA A 8 -1.78 -23.85 14.15
N LEU A 9 -1.97 -23.69 12.83
CA LEU A 9 -1.16 -22.80 12.01
C LEU A 9 -1.58 -21.35 12.30
N VAL A 10 -0.59 -20.48 12.52
CA VAL A 10 -0.81 -19.07 12.87
C VAL A 10 -0.81 -18.25 11.58
N SER A 11 -1.94 -17.61 11.28
CA SER A 11 -2.10 -16.61 10.22
C SER A 11 -2.75 -15.37 10.83
N VAL A 12 -1.95 -14.35 11.18
CA VAL A 12 -2.44 -13.11 11.80
C VAL A 12 -1.59 -11.91 11.33
N ALA A 13 -2.27 -10.77 11.11
CA ALA A 13 -1.90 -9.35 11.16
C ALA A 13 -0.55 -8.78 10.65
N LEU A 14 -0.65 -7.58 10.05
CA LEU A 14 0.20 -6.40 10.35
C LEU A 14 -0.35 -5.12 9.70
N LEU A 15 0.22 -3.93 10.04
CA LEU A 15 0.17 -2.63 9.34
C LEU A 15 0.91 -1.58 10.20
N ALA A 16 1.60 -0.53 9.74
CA ALA A 16 2.61 -0.27 8.68
C ALA A 16 3.08 1.20 8.85
N LEU A 17 4.31 1.61 8.47
CA LEU A 17 4.79 2.97 8.75
C LEU A 17 5.64 3.64 7.64
N THR A 18 5.21 4.83 7.21
CA THR A 18 6.04 5.86 6.55
C THR A 18 5.58 7.24 7.01
N ILE A 19 6.42 7.96 7.76
CA ILE A 19 6.25 9.39 8.05
C ILE A 19 7.39 10.16 7.39
N SER A 20 7.08 11.31 6.81
CA SER A 20 8.00 12.11 6.01
C SER A 20 8.71 13.18 6.85
N ILE A 21 10.00 13.41 6.58
CA ILE A 21 10.74 14.60 7.02
C ILE A 21 11.21 15.33 5.75
N LEU A 22 11.05 16.66 5.72
CA LEU A 22 11.65 17.55 4.73
C LEU A 22 12.37 18.72 5.45
N PRO A 23 13.40 19.31 4.83
CA PRO A 23 14.27 20.28 5.48
C PRO A 23 13.63 21.67 5.61
N GLU A 24 14.15 22.45 6.57
CA GLU A 24 13.74 23.83 6.83
C GLU A 24 14.03 24.78 5.65
N PRO A 25 13.13 25.74 5.34
CA PRO A 25 13.47 26.88 4.51
C PRO A 25 14.24 27.93 5.34
N VAL A 26 15.43 28.31 4.88
CA VAL A 26 16.17 29.45 5.42
C VAL A 26 15.48 30.74 4.98
N ASP A 27 14.62 31.28 5.84
CA ASP A 27 13.82 32.46 5.50
C ASP A 27 14.58 33.76 5.79
N ALA A 28 14.61 34.65 4.80
CA ALA A 28 15.40 35.88 4.86
C ALA A 28 14.69 36.97 5.68
N ARG A 29 15.16 37.24 6.90
CA ARG A 29 14.83 38.50 7.60
C ARG A 29 15.87 39.57 7.33
N GLY A 30 15.44 40.63 6.64
CA GLY A 30 16.27 41.79 6.35
C GLY A 30 16.58 42.61 7.61
N GLY A 31 17.87 42.84 7.87
CA GLY A 31 18.34 43.89 8.77
C GLY A 31 18.72 45.15 7.97
N ARG A 32 18.08 46.29 8.25
CA ARG A 32 18.60 47.60 7.84
C ARG A 32 19.82 47.95 8.69
N GLY A 33 20.95 48.30 8.09
CA GLY A 33 22.06 48.88 8.85
C GLY A 33 23.31 49.20 8.04
N GLY A 34 23.70 50.48 8.02
CA GLY A 34 25.10 50.92 7.93
C GLY A 34 25.80 50.82 6.58
N GLY A 35 26.14 51.98 6.00
CA GLY A 35 26.82 52.06 4.71
C GLY A 35 28.31 51.65 4.72
N GLY A 36 28.83 51.45 3.51
CA GLY A 36 30.25 51.17 3.27
C GLY A 36 30.58 51.35 1.79
N ARG A 37 31.44 52.32 1.46
CA ARG A 37 31.97 52.52 0.10
C ARG A 37 33.02 51.43 -0.18
N GLY A 38 32.96 50.79 -1.34
CA GLY A 38 34.02 49.87 -1.78
C GLY A 38 33.96 49.59 -3.29
N ARG A 39 34.89 50.19 -4.05
CA ARG A 39 35.15 49.79 -5.45
C ARG A 39 36.01 48.54 -5.47
N GLY A 40 35.79 47.63 -6.42
CA GLY A 40 36.70 46.50 -6.64
C GLY A 40 36.32 45.64 -7.84
N MET A 41 36.90 45.92 -9.01
CA MET A 41 36.95 44.92 -10.08
C MET A 41 38.02 43.87 -9.76
N GLY A 42 37.75 42.59 -10.02
CA GLY A 42 38.73 41.52 -9.86
C GLY A 42 38.36 40.28 -10.68
N ARG A 43 39.03 40.08 -11.82
CA ARG A 43 39.04 38.78 -12.53
C ARG A 43 39.99 37.83 -11.79
N GLY A 44 39.66 36.54 -11.72
CA GLY A 44 40.58 35.53 -11.22
C GLY A 44 40.15 34.11 -11.59
N MET A 45 40.82 33.51 -12.58
CA MET A 45 40.82 32.05 -12.76
C MET A 45 41.76 31.42 -11.74
N GLY A 46 41.43 30.24 -11.22
CA GLY A 46 42.34 29.48 -10.36
C GLY A 46 41.96 28.00 -10.28
N ARG A 47 42.66 27.15 -11.04
CA ARG A 47 42.70 25.70 -10.76
C ARG A 47 43.60 25.47 -9.55
N GLY A 48 43.18 24.61 -8.62
CA GLY A 48 44.03 24.12 -7.53
C GLY A 48 43.66 22.70 -7.14
N MET A 49 44.50 21.73 -7.49
CA MET A 49 44.45 20.40 -6.88
C MET A 49 45.08 20.46 -5.49
N GLY A 50 44.43 19.89 -4.49
CA GLY A 50 44.98 19.76 -3.14
C GLY A 50 44.56 18.45 -2.49
N ARG A 51 45.47 17.47 -2.43
CA ARG A 51 45.32 16.32 -1.54
C ARG A 51 45.62 16.77 -0.11
N GLY A 52 44.67 16.59 0.81
CA GLY A 52 44.88 16.78 2.24
C GLY A 52 44.39 15.55 3.01
N MET A 53 45.30 14.77 3.58
CA MET A 53 44.95 13.79 4.60
C MET A 53 44.76 14.53 5.93
N GLY A 54 43.57 14.44 6.53
CA GLY A 54 43.28 14.97 7.86
C GLY A 54 42.56 13.92 8.69
N ARG A 55 43.25 13.31 9.65
CA ARG A 55 42.62 12.52 10.71
C ARG A 55 41.97 13.49 11.71
N GLY A 56 40.66 13.69 11.59
CA GLY A 56 39.84 14.36 12.60
C GLY A 56 39.01 13.35 13.37
N MET A 57 39.35 13.09 14.64
CA MET A 57 38.43 12.42 15.56
C MET A 57 37.34 13.41 15.99
N GLY A 58 36.21 13.41 15.27
CA GLY A 58 35.03 14.17 15.63
C GLY A 58 33.89 13.23 16.02
N ARG A 59 33.52 13.18 17.31
CA ARG A 59 32.24 12.59 17.73
C ARG A 59 31.11 13.56 17.36
N GLY A 60 30.60 13.43 16.13
CA GLY A 60 29.35 14.05 15.72
C GLY A 60 28.22 13.03 15.78
N MET A 61 27.21 13.27 16.62
CA MET A 61 25.92 12.57 16.50
C MET A 61 25.21 13.09 15.24
N GLY A 62 25.47 12.46 14.10
CA GLY A 62 24.88 12.79 12.82
C GLY A 62 23.69 11.89 12.51
N TYR A 63 22.46 12.38 12.71
CA TYR A 63 21.26 11.74 12.17
C TYR A 63 21.24 11.91 10.64
N GLY A 64 21.88 10.99 9.92
CA GLY A 64 21.98 11.00 8.46
C GLY A 64 21.49 9.69 7.85
N ARG A 65 20.18 9.56 7.59
CA ARG A 65 19.67 8.49 6.70
C ARG A 65 19.93 8.86 5.23
N PRO A 66 20.65 8.05 4.44
CA PRO A 66 20.58 8.12 2.99
C PRO A 66 19.23 7.54 2.54
N GLY A 67 18.31 8.41 2.09
CA GLY A 67 16.99 7.99 1.64
C GLY A 67 17.03 7.10 0.39
N ARG A 68 16.39 5.92 0.46
CA ARG A 68 16.32 4.94 -0.63
C ARG A 68 14.88 4.51 -0.92
N TYR A 69 14.05 5.45 -1.38
CA TYR A 69 12.67 5.15 -1.77
C TYR A 69 12.62 4.41 -3.12
N GLY A 70 12.22 3.14 -3.07
CA GLY A 70 12.10 2.23 -4.20
C GLY A 70 11.61 0.85 -3.76
N GLY A 71 10.62 0.84 -2.86
CA GLY A 71 10.16 -0.35 -2.14
C GLY A 71 9.09 -1.14 -2.88
N PHE A 72 9.50 -1.95 -3.86
CA PHE A 72 8.79 -3.18 -4.20
C PHE A 72 9.36 -4.30 -3.34
N ALA A 73 8.66 -4.65 -2.25
CA ALA A 73 9.11 -5.63 -1.26
C ALA A 73 7.96 -6.55 -0.86
N GLY A 74 7.99 -7.78 -1.38
CA GLY A 74 6.99 -8.82 -1.09
C GLY A 74 7.20 -10.04 -1.99
N TRP A 75 7.85 -11.08 -1.48
CA TRP A 75 8.45 -12.13 -2.32
C TRP A 75 7.48 -13.09 -3.02
N ALA A 76 6.24 -13.16 -2.53
CA ALA A 76 5.10 -13.81 -3.18
C ALA A 76 3.77 -13.20 -2.69
N ARG A 77 3.80 -11.97 -2.15
CA ARG A 77 2.80 -11.50 -1.18
C ARG A 77 2.31 -10.04 -1.32
N PRO A 78 2.27 -9.38 -2.50
CA PRO A 78 1.73 -8.02 -2.59
C PRO A 78 0.25 -7.95 -2.13
N TYR A 79 -0.55 -8.97 -2.44
CA TYR A 79 -1.95 -9.11 -1.98
C TYR A 79 -2.09 -9.49 -0.51
N ASN A 80 -1.07 -10.11 0.08
CA ASN A 80 -1.08 -10.47 1.49
C ASN A 80 -0.87 -9.25 2.40
N ARG A 81 -0.44 -8.10 1.84
CA ARG A 81 -0.55 -6.75 2.44
C ARG A 81 -1.99 -6.21 2.47
N PHE A 82 -2.91 -6.85 1.76
CA PHE A 82 -4.34 -6.66 1.97
C PHE A 82 -4.86 -7.76 2.92
N ARG A 83 -4.81 -9.05 2.53
CA ARG A 83 -5.41 -10.18 3.27
C ARG A 83 -5.09 -10.29 4.77
N ASN A 84 -3.84 -10.08 5.20
CA ASN A 84 -3.51 -10.17 6.64
C ASN A 84 -3.72 -8.83 7.36
N TYR A 85 -3.85 -7.72 6.63
CA TYR A 85 -3.69 -6.39 7.17
C TYR A 85 -5.08 -5.86 7.51
N GLY A 86 -5.55 -6.21 8.71
CA GLY A 86 -6.70 -5.56 9.31
C GLY A 86 -6.40 -4.07 9.43
N TRP A 87 -7.12 -3.23 8.66
CA TRP A 87 -7.03 -1.78 8.70
C TRP A 87 -7.68 -1.26 10.00
N GLY A 88 -7.04 -1.58 11.12
CA GLY A 88 -7.51 -1.33 12.48
C GLY A 88 -7.43 0.14 12.85
N GLY A 89 -8.56 0.82 12.62
CA GLY A 89 -8.94 2.17 13.04
C GLY A 89 -7.97 2.99 13.89
N TYR A 90 -7.60 4.16 13.37
CA TYR A 90 -7.43 5.35 14.19
C TYR A 90 -8.77 6.07 14.31
N GLY A 91 -9.39 5.94 15.48
CA GLY A 91 -10.38 6.90 15.97
C GLY A 91 -9.69 7.98 16.80
N GLY A 92 -10.26 9.18 16.83
CA GLY A 92 -9.89 10.23 17.78
C GLY A 92 -8.75 11.16 17.32
N TYR A 93 -9.11 12.42 17.08
CA TYR A 93 -8.14 13.52 17.17
C TYR A 93 -7.76 13.69 18.65
N GLY A 94 -6.48 13.51 18.97
CA GLY A 94 -5.90 13.90 20.26
C GLY A 94 -5.21 15.26 20.13
N ASP A 95 -5.75 16.26 20.80
CA ASP A 95 -5.22 17.62 20.84
C ASP A 95 -3.94 17.68 21.70
N TRP A 96 -2.90 18.38 21.25
CA TRP A 96 -1.64 18.53 21.98
C TRP A 96 -1.43 20.01 22.32
N GLY A 97 -1.69 20.38 23.57
CA GLY A 97 -1.44 21.72 24.09
C GLY A 97 0.03 21.90 24.48
N ASP A 98 0.70 22.88 23.87
CA ASP A 98 2.08 23.28 24.20
C ASP A 98 2.06 24.33 25.34
N PRO A 99 2.89 24.22 26.41
CA PRO A 99 2.60 24.89 27.69
C PRO A 99 3.41 26.18 27.91
N TYR A 100 2.99 27.32 27.33
CA TYR A 100 3.53 28.63 27.72
C TYR A 100 2.50 29.78 27.59
N TYR A 101 2.02 30.28 28.74
CA TYR A 101 1.95 31.70 29.20
C TYR A 101 0.92 31.81 30.38
N PRO A 102 1.08 32.77 31.33
CA PRO A 102 0.52 32.64 32.67
C PRO A 102 -0.78 33.41 32.94
N ASN A 103 -1.51 32.93 33.95
CA ASN A 103 -2.45 33.64 34.84
C ASN A 103 -3.24 34.85 34.30
N TYR A 104 -4.55 34.68 34.13
CA TYR A 104 -5.53 35.62 34.67
C TYR A 104 -6.75 34.87 35.25
N GLN A 105 -7.06 35.12 36.52
CA GLN A 105 -8.30 34.66 37.15
C GLN A 105 -9.45 35.63 36.80
N SER A 106 -10.58 35.08 36.32
CA SER A 106 -11.89 35.72 36.42
C SER A 106 -12.97 34.65 36.24
N GLY A 107 -13.81 34.44 37.26
CA GLY A 107 -14.89 33.45 37.20
C GLY A 107 -16.15 33.96 36.48
N GLY A 108 -17.01 33.04 36.05
CA GLY A 108 -18.33 33.36 35.49
C GLY A 108 -19.04 32.11 34.93
N TYR A 109 -20.24 31.82 35.43
CA TYR A 109 -21.11 30.76 34.90
C TYR A 109 -21.73 31.15 33.55
N GLY A 110 -21.88 30.20 32.63
CA GLY A 110 -22.67 30.35 31.40
C GLY A 110 -22.35 29.24 30.40
N GLY A 111 -23.36 28.50 29.95
CA GLY A 111 -23.17 27.38 29.03
C GLY A 111 -23.51 27.69 27.57
N GLY A 112 -23.25 26.72 26.68
CA GLY A 112 -23.80 26.70 25.33
C GLY A 112 -22.78 26.82 24.19
N TYR A 113 -22.79 25.81 23.32
CA TYR A 113 -22.42 25.83 21.89
C TYR A 113 -21.07 26.45 21.44
N GLY A 114 -20.15 25.56 21.06
CA GLY A 114 -19.54 25.59 19.71
C GLY A 114 -18.22 26.33 19.50
N GLY A 115 -17.34 25.69 18.72
CA GLY A 115 -16.28 26.35 17.94
C GLY A 115 -14.93 26.56 18.65
N GLY A 116 -13.84 26.22 17.94
CA GLY A 116 -12.45 26.34 18.41
C GLY A 116 -11.59 25.23 17.79
N TYR A 117 -11.12 25.34 16.55
CA TYR A 117 -9.91 26.08 16.13
C TYR A 117 -8.60 25.61 16.82
N GLY A 118 -7.97 24.61 16.21
CA GLY A 118 -6.57 24.25 16.41
C GLY A 118 -6.03 23.71 15.07
N GLY A 119 -5.03 24.34 14.48
CA GLY A 119 -4.53 23.99 13.16
C GLY A 119 -3.02 23.94 13.12
N SER A 120 -2.47 22.87 12.54
CA SER A 120 -1.05 22.80 12.16
C SER A 120 -0.90 22.22 10.75
N TYR A 121 0.28 22.44 10.15
CA TYR A 121 0.49 22.50 8.70
C TYR A 121 1.22 21.27 8.15
N GLY A 122 0.95 20.95 6.87
CA GLY A 122 1.70 19.91 6.13
C GLY A 122 0.95 19.44 4.89
N GLY A 123 1.05 20.18 3.78
CA GLY A 123 0.39 19.82 2.52
C GLY A 123 1.31 19.97 1.33
N ASN A 124 1.70 18.85 0.71
CA ASN A 124 2.42 18.85 -0.56
C ASN A 124 1.46 18.77 -1.76
N SER A 125 1.80 19.51 -2.80
CA SER A 125 1.03 19.60 -4.05
C SER A 125 1.53 18.60 -5.09
N TYR A 126 0.62 17.83 -5.69
CA TYR A 126 0.87 17.15 -6.97
C TYR A 126 0.17 17.87 -8.10
N GLY A 127 0.94 18.28 -9.12
CA GLY A 127 0.40 18.83 -10.35
C GLY A 127 -0.02 17.71 -11.30
N TYR A 128 -1.25 17.76 -11.80
CA TYR A 128 -1.72 16.92 -12.90
C TYR A 128 -2.28 17.79 -14.04
N VAL A 129 -2.17 17.26 -15.27
CA VAL A 129 -2.62 17.89 -16.51
C VAL A 129 -3.77 17.05 -17.07
N PRO A 130 -4.96 17.62 -17.35
CA PRO A 130 -6.10 16.85 -17.82
C PRO A 130 -5.97 16.49 -19.30
N SER A 131 -6.34 15.26 -19.65
CA SER A 131 -6.66 14.84 -21.03
C SER A 131 -8.07 14.25 -21.02
N ALA A 132 -9.03 14.92 -21.65
CA ALA A 132 -10.39 14.44 -21.77
C ALA A 132 -10.54 13.49 -22.97
N VAL A 133 -11.40 12.47 -22.82
CA VAL A 133 -12.00 11.70 -23.91
C VAL A 133 -13.47 11.46 -23.54
N GLU A 134 -14.34 11.50 -24.54
CA GLU A 134 -15.79 11.57 -24.40
C GLU A 134 -16.43 10.19 -24.20
N ALA A 135 -17.67 10.15 -23.70
CA ALA A 135 -18.40 8.91 -23.41
C ALA A 135 -19.55 8.71 -24.40
N GLU A 136 -19.64 7.52 -25.02
CA GLU A 136 -20.79 7.10 -25.82
C GLU A 136 -21.76 6.21 -25.03
N THR A 137 -23.04 6.29 -25.37
CA THR A 137 -24.14 5.64 -24.65
C THR A 137 -24.57 4.35 -25.35
N TRP A 138 -24.73 3.28 -24.57
CA TRP A 138 -25.21 1.99 -25.07
C TRP A 138 -26.73 1.86 -24.97
N THR A 139 -27.38 1.48 -26.07
CA THR A 139 -28.80 1.09 -26.12
C THR A 139 -28.97 -0.43 -26.11
N SER A 140 -30.01 -0.93 -25.44
CA SER A 140 -30.27 -2.36 -25.24
C SER A 140 -30.97 -3.04 -26.42
N GLY A 141 -30.44 -4.18 -26.87
CA GLY A 141 -31.11 -5.10 -27.82
C GLY A 141 -31.27 -6.51 -27.21
N SER A 142 -32.43 -7.14 -27.43
CA SER A 142 -32.77 -8.46 -26.89
C SER A 142 -32.20 -9.62 -27.72
N VAL A 143 -31.91 -10.75 -27.05
CA VAL A 143 -31.26 -11.92 -27.67
C VAL A 143 -32.24 -13.08 -27.83
N SER A 144 -32.33 -13.64 -29.04
CA SER A 144 -32.95 -14.95 -29.30
C SER A 144 -31.90 -16.07 -29.24
N ALA A 145 -32.26 -17.21 -28.68
CA ALA A 145 -31.36 -18.35 -28.50
C ALA A 145 -31.05 -19.08 -29.82
N VAL A 146 -29.78 -19.42 -30.03
CA VAL A 146 -29.26 -20.20 -31.17
C VAL A 146 -28.34 -21.32 -30.62
N PRO A 147 -28.30 -22.53 -31.22
CA PRO A 147 -27.61 -23.68 -30.62
C PRO A 147 -26.08 -23.55 -30.60
N LEU A 148 -25.46 -24.11 -29.57
CA LEU A 148 -24.02 -24.08 -29.31
C LEU A 148 -23.20 -24.85 -30.35
N LYS A 149 -22.75 -24.15 -31.40
CA LYS A 149 -21.50 -24.48 -32.12
C LYS A 149 -20.32 -24.10 -31.23
N SER A 150 -19.14 -24.72 -31.40
CA SER A 150 -17.96 -24.42 -30.59
C SER A 150 -17.53 -22.96 -30.75
N ILE A 151 -17.84 -22.13 -29.76
CA ILE A 151 -17.42 -20.73 -29.70
C ILE A 151 -15.92 -20.71 -29.40
N GLU A 152 -15.09 -20.49 -30.42
CA GLU A 152 -13.83 -19.79 -30.20
C GLU A 152 -14.18 -18.47 -29.50
N PRO A 153 -13.57 -18.15 -28.35
CA PRO A 153 -13.97 -16.97 -27.59
C PRO A 153 -13.84 -15.73 -28.48
N GLU A 154 -14.96 -15.03 -28.75
CA GLU A 154 -14.92 -13.76 -29.47
C GLU A 154 -13.86 -12.87 -28.82
N GLU A 155 -12.91 -12.38 -29.62
CA GLU A 155 -11.92 -11.44 -29.10
C GLU A 155 -12.68 -10.22 -28.52
N PRO A 156 -12.38 -9.80 -27.29
CA PRO A 156 -13.07 -8.67 -26.70
C PRO A 156 -12.77 -7.43 -27.55
N LYS A 157 -13.84 -6.79 -28.03
CA LYS A 157 -13.79 -5.74 -29.05
C LYS A 157 -13.08 -4.45 -28.60
N GLU A 158 -12.78 -4.34 -27.30
CA GLU A 158 -12.07 -3.22 -26.70
C GLU A 158 -10.71 -3.66 -26.16
N LYS A 159 -9.65 -3.07 -26.71
CA LYS A 159 -8.30 -3.16 -26.14
C LYS A 159 -8.25 -2.44 -24.80
N ILE A 160 -7.93 -3.15 -23.72
CA ILE A 160 -7.72 -2.52 -22.40
C ILE A 160 -6.40 -1.75 -22.43
N VAL A 161 -6.46 -0.42 -22.39
CA VAL A 161 -5.29 0.44 -22.29
C VAL A 161 -4.92 0.66 -20.82
N TYR A 162 -3.70 0.27 -20.45
CA TYR A 162 -3.19 0.50 -19.11
C TYR A 162 -2.71 1.95 -18.94
N LYS A 163 -3.45 2.75 -18.15
CA LYS A 163 -3.03 4.09 -17.72
C LYS A 163 -3.40 4.29 -16.26
N SER A 164 -2.40 4.28 -15.37
CA SER A 164 -2.58 4.61 -13.94
C SER A 164 -3.09 6.04 -13.79
N LEU A 165 -4.32 6.18 -13.30
CA LEU A 165 -4.93 7.48 -12.98
C LEU A 165 -4.79 7.83 -11.49
N PHE A 166 -4.74 6.81 -10.62
CA PHE A 166 -4.57 6.98 -9.18
C PHE A 166 -3.82 5.77 -8.58
N LYS A 167 -2.95 6.01 -7.59
CA LYS A 167 -2.22 4.95 -6.86
C LYS A 167 -3.00 4.53 -5.61
N LEU A 168 -3.64 3.37 -5.64
CA LEU A 168 -4.39 2.83 -4.50
C LEU A 168 -3.45 2.25 -3.44
N GLY A 169 -2.34 1.64 -3.87
CA GLY A 169 -1.26 1.15 -3.01
C GLY A 169 0.07 1.08 -3.75
N ALA A 170 1.03 0.32 -3.21
CA ALA A 170 2.33 0.10 -3.86
C ALA A 170 2.19 -0.67 -5.19
N ASP A 171 1.37 -1.73 -5.18
CA ASP A 171 1.22 -2.67 -6.29
C ASP A 171 -0.16 -2.57 -6.98
N ALA A 172 -1.02 -1.64 -6.54
CA ALA A 172 -2.40 -1.50 -7.00
C ALA A 172 -2.69 -0.08 -7.48
N ASP A 173 -3.17 0.04 -8.72
CA ASP A 173 -3.54 1.30 -9.36
C ASP A 173 -5.02 1.27 -9.74
N ILE A 174 -5.62 2.45 -9.82
CA ILE A 174 -6.91 2.63 -10.49
C ILE A 174 -6.63 3.19 -11.89
N ILE A 175 -7.11 2.45 -12.88
CA ILE A 175 -6.97 2.78 -14.30
C ILE A 175 -8.26 3.36 -14.88
N GLU A 176 -8.26 3.61 -16.18
CA GLU A 176 -9.40 4.14 -16.92
C GLU A 176 -10.71 3.37 -16.69
N GLY A 177 -11.82 4.10 -16.66
CA GLY A 177 -13.14 3.60 -16.26
C GLY A 177 -13.28 3.32 -14.76
N GLY A 178 -12.25 3.58 -13.93
CA GLY A 178 -12.27 3.27 -12.50
C GLY A 178 -12.05 1.78 -12.23
N LYS A 179 -11.28 1.07 -13.06
CA LYS A 179 -10.99 -0.35 -12.81
C LYS A 179 -9.75 -0.48 -11.92
N ILE A 180 -9.70 -1.47 -11.04
CA ILE A 180 -8.54 -1.68 -10.14
C ILE A 180 -7.62 -2.71 -10.80
N ALA A 181 -6.35 -2.35 -11.00
CA ALA A 181 -5.35 -3.20 -11.64
C ALA A 181 -4.13 -3.36 -10.73
N PHE A 182 -3.71 -4.60 -10.53
CA PHE A 182 -2.51 -4.94 -9.76
C PHE A 182 -1.36 -5.30 -10.69
N HIS A 183 -0.19 -4.74 -10.47
CA HIS A 183 1.00 -5.07 -11.26
C HIS A 183 1.46 -6.50 -10.97
N LEU A 184 1.55 -7.33 -12.02
CA LEU A 184 2.25 -8.61 -11.95
C LEU A 184 3.66 -8.40 -12.51
N THR A 185 3.73 -8.13 -13.81
CA THR A 185 4.98 -7.86 -14.53
C THR A 185 4.87 -6.52 -15.24
N ASP A 186 5.95 -6.08 -15.87
CA ASP A 186 5.97 -4.82 -16.62
C ASP A 186 5.14 -4.93 -17.93
N ASP A 187 4.72 -6.16 -18.26
CA ASP A 187 3.91 -6.55 -19.42
C ASP A 187 2.54 -7.14 -19.03
N ALA A 188 2.18 -7.24 -17.76
CA ALA A 188 0.94 -7.88 -17.34
C ALA A 188 0.41 -7.41 -15.97
N PHE A 189 -0.92 -7.31 -15.86
CA PHE A 189 -1.60 -6.91 -14.64
C PHE A 189 -2.80 -7.83 -14.34
N LEU A 190 -3.20 -7.87 -13.07
CA LEU A 190 -4.41 -8.54 -12.61
C LEU A 190 -5.51 -7.50 -12.40
N LEU A 191 -6.55 -7.56 -13.23
CA LEU A 191 -7.72 -6.69 -13.13
C LEU A 191 -8.71 -7.26 -12.10
N ALA A 192 -9.03 -6.50 -11.07
CA ALA A 192 -10.07 -6.85 -10.11
C ALA A 192 -11.43 -6.29 -10.56
N THR A 193 -12.41 -7.20 -10.63
CA THR A 193 -13.82 -6.89 -10.88
C THR A 193 -14.65 -7.61 -9.83
N GLY A 194 -15.81 -7.08 -9.44
CA GLY A 194 -16.63 -7.67 -8.37
C GLY A 194 -17.22 -9.06 -8.60
N LYS A 195 -16.86 -9.73 -9.70
CA LYS A 195 -17.25 -11.12 -10.02
C LYS A 195 -16.08 -12.05 -10.32
N LYS A 196 -14.90 -11.50 -10.64
CA LYS A 196 -13.70 -12.26 -11.01
C LYS A 196 -12.45 -11.41 -11.03
N LEU A 197 -11.32 -12.07 -10.90
CA LEU A 197 -10.01 -11.52 -11.21
C LEU A 197 -9.66 -11.90 -12.66
N VAL A 198 -9.02 -11.00 -13.42
CA VAL A 198 -8.65 -11.27 -14.82
C VAL A 198 -7.19 -10.92 -15.04
N ALA A 199 -6.36 -11.91 -15.39
CA ALA A 199 -5.00 -11.66 -15.81
C ALA A 199 -5.02 -11.12 -17.24
N VAL A 200 -4.40 -9.97 -17.48
CA VAL A 200 -4.39 -9.25 -18.76
C VAL A 200 -2.95 -9.05 -19.22
N ASP A 201 -2.67 -9.38 -20.48
CA ASP A 201 -1.43 -9.00 -21.16
C ASP A 201 -1.51 -7.51 -21.53
N GLN A 202 -0.61 -6.69 -21.01
CA GLN A 202 -0.65 -5.23 -21.11
C GLN A 202 -0.32 -4.73 -22.53
N LYS A 203 0.49 -5.47 -23.29
CA LYS A 203 0.88 -5.12 -24.66
C LYS A 203 -0.31 -5.20 -25.63
N SER A 204 -1.04 -6.31 -25.57
CA SER A 204 -2.22 -6.55 -26.40
C SER A 204 -3.51 -5.98 -25.80
N GLY A 205 -3.60 -5.87 -24.47
CA GLY A 205 -4.81 -5.53 -23.73
C GLY A 205 -5.81 -6.69 -23.63
N TYR A 206 -5.43 -7.90 -24.05
CA TYR A 206 -6.31 -9.07 -24.06
C TYR A 206 -6.26 -9.84 -22.73
N PRO A 207 -7.41 -10.39 -22.26
CA PRO A 207 -7.45 -11.27 -21.11
C PRO A 207 -6.73 -12.59 -21.44
N ALA A 208 -5.76 -12.95 -20.62
CA ALA A 208 -5.09 -14.24 -20.67
C ALA A 208 -5.92 -15.33 -19.95
N LEU A 209 -6.56 -14.98 -18.84
CA LEU A 209 -7.35 -15.91 -18.02
C LEU A 209 -8.30 -15.17 -17.07
N ALA A 210 -9.48 -15.75 -16.84
CA ALA A 210 -10.38 -15.38 -15.75
C ALA A 210 -10.22 -16.34 -14.55
N LEU A 211 -10.02 -15.75 -13.38
CA LEU A 211 -9.75 -16.38 -12.09
C LEU A 211 -10.94 -16.18 -11.15
N TYR A 212 -11.08 -17.08 -10.17
CA TYR A 212 -12.06 -16.95 -9.09
C TYR A 212 -11.85 -15.62 -8.34
N PRO A 213 -12.90 -14.89 -7.95
CA PRO A 213 -12.77 -13.68 -7.15
C PRO A 213 -12.25 -14.01 -5.75
N ASP A 214 -11.23 -13.28 -5.30
CA ASP A 214 -10.79 -13.31 -3.90
C ASP A 214 -11.68 -12.36 -3.09
N GLU A 215 -12.58 -12.92 -2.28
CA GLU A 215 -13.50 -12.16 -1.43
C GLU A 215 -12.76 -11.34 -0.37
N VAL A 216 -11.68 -11.88 0.19
CA VAL A 216 -10.87 -11.19 1.22
C VAL A 216 -10.18 -9.98 0.58
N LEU A 217 -9.55 -10.15 -0.59
CA LEU A 217 -8.98 -9.04 -1.35
C LEU A 217 -10.03 -7.99 -1.73
N THR A 218 -11.21 -8.43 -2.19
CA THR A 218 -12.35 -7.57 -2.51
C THR A 218 -12.77 -6.73 -1.28
N TRP A 219 -12.84 -7.35 -0.10
CA TRP A 219 -13.15 -6.67 1.14
C TRP A 219 -12.11 -5.59 1.49
N HIS A 220 -10.81 -5.92 1.48
CA HIS A 220 -9.76 -4.94 1.80
C HIS A 220 -9.64 -3.82 0.77
N LEU A 221 -9.84 -4.11 -0.52
CA LEU A 221 -9.89 -3.08 -1.57
C LEU A 221 -11.01 -2.06 -1.30
N ALA A 222 -12.19 -2.54 -0.88
CA ALA A 222 -13.31 -1.68 -0.55
C ALA A 222 -13.02 -0.81 0.67
N GLN A 223 -12.48 -1.39 1.76
CA GLN A 223 -12.10 -0.62 2.95
C GLN A 223 -11.06 0.47 2.63
N GLU A 224 -10.07 0.17 1.79
CA GLU A 224 -9.04 1.14 1.41
C GLU A 224 -9.60 2.26 0.52
N LEU A 225 -10.48 1.94 -0.43
CA LEU A 225 -11.20 2.94 -1.22
C LEU A 225 -12.05 3.86 -0.33
N ASP A 226 -12.86 3.27 0.56
CA ASP A 226 -13.75 4.02 1.45
C ASP A 226 -12.94 4.93 2.42
N ARG A 227 -11.81 4.44 2.93
CA ARG A 227 -10.85 5.23 3.73
C ARG A 227 -10.25 6.40 2.94
N GLN A 228 -9.80 6.17 1.71
CA GLN A 228 -9.22 7.21 0.87
C GLN A 228 -10.26 8.25 0.43
N ILE A 229 -11.48 7.83 0.08
CA ILE A 229 -12.62 8.71 -0.22
C ILE A 229 -12.91 9.63 0.97
N LEU A 230 -12.97 9.09 2.19
CA LEU A 230 -13.18 9.86 3.42
C LEU A 230 -12.07 10.91 3.63
N SER A 231 -10.81 10.52 3.45
CA SER A 231 -9.66 11.40 3.57
C SER A 231 -9.71 12.57 2.56
N LEU A 232 -9.98 12.26 1.28
CA LEU A 232 -10.11 13.27 0.23
C LEU A 232 -11.31 14.21 0.48
N LYS A 233 -12.46 13.71 0.94
CA LYS A 233 -13.62 14.52 1.33
C LYS A 233 -13.31 15.45 2.50
N SER A 234 -12.54 14.99 3.49
CA SER A 234 -12.04 15.83 4.59
C SER A 234 -11.12 16.95 4.09
N ALA A 235 -10.15 16.62 3.23
CA ALA A 235 -9.25 17.60 2.60
C ALA A 235 -10.02 18.62 1.72
N GLN A 236 -11.03 18.16 0.98
CA GLN A 236 -11.90 19.01 0.17
C GLN A 236 -12.70 20.00 1.04
N LYS A 237 -13.29 19.52 2.15
CA LYS A 237 -13.98 20.36 3.13
C LYS A 237 -13.05 21.42 3.73
N ALA A 238 -11.83 21.04 4.12
CA ALA A 238 -10.83 21.97 4.65
C ALA A 238 -10.42 23.04 3.61
N ASN A 239 -10.25 22.66 2.35
CA ASN A 239 -9.94 23.60 1.28
C ASN A 239 -11.12 24.53 0.93
N ASN A 240 -12.36 24.04 1.00
CA ASN A 240 -13.55 24.88 0.88
C ASN A 240 -13.61 25.92 2.00
N SER A 241 -13.40 25.53 3.26
CA SER A 241 -13.31 26.46 4.40
C SER A 241 -12.18 27.48 4.25
N ARG A 242 -11.06 27.11 3.61
CA ARG A 242 -9.96 28.04 3.29
C ARG A 242 -10.32 29.04 2.19
N MET A 243 -11.11 28.66 1.17
CA MET A 243 -11.61 29.60 0.15
C MET A 243 -12.47 30.71 0.77
N ASP A 244 -13.13 30.43 1.91
CA ASP A 244 -13.95 31.43 2.58
C ASP A 244 -13.18 32.48 3.38
N SER A 245 -11.89 32.25 3.65
CA SER A 245 -11.03 33.17 4.41
C SER A 245 -10.81 34.51 3.69
N PRO A 246 -10.89 35.67 4.38
CA PRO A 246 -10.58 36.97 3.79
C PRO A 246 -9.19 37.04 3.13
N ALA A 247 -8.20 36.36 3.70
CA ALA A 247 -6.83 36.31 3.20
C ALA A 247 -6.68 35.57 1.86
N ILE A 248 -7.65 34.72 1.50
CA ILE A 248 -7.72 34.05 0.19
C ILE A 248 -8.63 34.82 -0.76
N LYS A 249 -9.80 35.28 -0.30
CA LYS A 249 -10.76 36.09 -1.08
C LYS A 249 -10.14 37.37 -1.65
N GLY A 250 -9.21 38.00 -0.92
CA GLY A 250 -8.45 39.17 -1.40
C GLY A 250 -7.39 38.87 -2.48
N SER A 251 -7.22 37.62 -2.92
CA SER A 251 -6.21 37.23 -3.91
C SER A 251 -6.78 36.29 -4.97
N THR A 252 -6.92 36.81 -6.20
CA THR A 252 -7.40 36.08 -7.38
C THR A 252 -6.54 34.85 -7.69
N GLU A 253 -5.21 34.97 -7.55
CA GLU A 253 -4.25 33.89 -7.80
C GLU A 253 -4.44 32.75 -6.80
N LYS A 254 -4.41 33.04 -5.49
CA LYS A 254 -4.64 32.04 -4.44
C LYS A 254 -6.00 31.37 -4.55
N THR A 255 -7.04 32.15 -4.86
CA THR A 255 -8.39 31.64 -5.11
C THR A 255 -8.43 30.69 -6.31
N THR A 256 -7.73 31.03 -7.41
CA THR A 256 -7.68 30.18 -8.62
C THR A 256 -6.91 28.88 -8.37
N ALA A 257 -5.77 28.96 -7.68
CA ALA A 257 -4.99 27.78 -7.29
C ALA A 257 -5.80 26.84 -6.38
N LEU A 258 -6.49 27.38 -5.37
CA LEU A 258 -7.29 26.59 -4.44
C LEU A 258 -8.53 25.98 -5.10
N LYS A 259 -9.19 26.70 -6.02
CA LYS A 259 -10.26 26.13 -6.87
C LYS A 259 -9.74 24.95 -7.70
N LYS A 260 -8.58 25.09 -8.36
CA LYS A 260 -7.96 23.99 -9.12
C LYS A 260 -7.66 22.78 -8.23
N GLN A 261 -7.20 23.00 -7.00
CA GLN A 261 -6.98 21.93 -6.03
C GLN A 261 -8.30 21.22 -5.64
N VAL A 262 -9.37 21.98 -5.36
CA VAL A 262 -10.70 21.42 -5.03
C VAL A 262 -11.29 20.61 -6.20
N THR A 263 -11.15 21.08 -7.44
CA THR A 263 -11.55 20.34 -8.66
C THR A 263 -10.71 19.07 -8.85
N GLY A 264 -9.42 19.10 -8.52
CA GLY A 264 -8.56 17.91 -8.50
C GLY A 264 -9.05 16.86 -7.50
N LEU A 265 -9.33 17.29 -6.26
CA LEU A 265 -9.88 16.40 -5.22
C LEU A 265 -11.23 15.81 -5.62
N ASP A 266 -12.14 16.61 -6.20
CA ASP A 266 -13.44 16.15 -6.71
C ASP A 266 -13.30 15.07 -7.80
N SER A 267 -12.38 15.27 -8.75
CA SER A 267 -12.06 14.29 -9.79
C SER A 267 -11.50 12.99 -9.20
N SER A 268 -10.62 13.08 -8.20
CA SER A 268 -10.11 11.90 -7.50
C SER A 268 -11.20 11.17 -6.71
N ILE A 269 -12.06 11.88 -5.97
CA ILE A 269 -13.18 11.28 -5.23
C ILE A 269 -14.10 10.50 -6.18
N LYS A 270 -14.50 11.09 -7.31
CA LYS A 270 -15.35 10.43 -8.33
C LYS A 270 -14.69 9.19 -8.94
N LEU A 271 -13.37 9.23 -9.17
CA LEU A 271 -12.61 8.09 -9.65
C LEU A 271 -12.57 6.94 -8.63
N LEU A 272 -12.38 7.25 -7.34
CA LEU A 272 -12.42 6.26 -6.27
C LEU A 272 -13.84 5.69 -6.06
N GLU A 273 -14.88 6.52 -6.13
CA GLU A 273 -16.29 6.10 -6.03
C GLU A 273 -16.69 5.20 -7.22
N SER A 274 -16.20 5.50 -8.42
CA SER A 274 -16.32 4.61 -9.59
C SER A 274 -15.63 3.27 -9.34
N ALA A 275 -14.40 3.27 -8.83
CA ALA A 275 -13.69 2.04 -8.47
C ALA A 275 -14.40 1.23 -7.38
N ARG A 276 -14.96 1.89 -6.38
CA ARG A 276 -15.76 1.27 -5.31
C ARG A 276 -17.04 0.64 -5.84
N THR A 277 -17.60 1.18 -6.92
CA THR A 277 -18.78 0.65 -7.62
C THR A 277 -18.42 -0.53 -8.54
N ASN A 278 -17.34 -0.43 -9.31
CA ASN A 278 -16.85 -1.49 -10.20
C ASN A 278 -16.36 -2.75 -9.46
N LEU A 279 -15.91 -2.56 -8.21
CA LEU A 279 -15.58 -3.64 -7.29
C LEU A 279 -16.83 -4.45 -6.83
N GLY A 280 -18.04 -3.96 -7.11
CA GLY A 280 -19.29 -4.71 -6.95
C GLY A 280 -19.73 -4.90 -5.49
N ALA A 281 -20.37 -6.04 -5.23
CA ALA A 281 -20.84 -6.40 -3.90
C ALA A 281 -19.65 -6.72 -2.99
N VAL A 282 -19.66 -6.17 -1.78
CA VAL A 282 -18.62 -6.34 -0.78
C VAL A 282 -19.25 -6.93 0.48
N PRO A 283 -18.68 -8.00 1.06
CA PRO A 283 -19.19 -8.56 2.32
C PRO A 283 -19.17 -7.55 3.47
N ASP A 284 -20.22 -7.52 4.30
CA ASP A 284 -20.30 -6.60 5.46
C ASP A 284 -19.26 -6.87 6.55
N LYS A 285 -18.68 -8.08 6.54
CA LYS A 285 -17.66 -8.56 7.48
C LYS A 285 -16.46 -9.05 6.70
N ILE A 286 -15.29 -9.05 7.33
CA ILE A 286 -14.10 -9.69 6.75
C ILE A 286 -14.43 -11.17 6.44
N PRO A 287 -14.24 -11.65 5.20
CA PRO A 287 -14.51 -13.03 4.85
C PRO A 287 -13.51 -13.98 5.53
N ASP A 288 -13.92 -15.23 5.72
CA ASP A 288 -13.02 -16.26 6.22
C ASP A 288 -11.84 -16.46 5.26
N VAL A 289 -10.65 -16.70 5.81
CA VAL A 289 -9.45 -16.99 4.99
C VAL A 289 -9.67 -18.31 4.27
N GLU A 290 -9.62 -18.26 2.94
CA GLU A 290 -9.81 -19.42 2.07
C GLU A 290 -8.82 -20.55 2.41
N ALA A 291 -9.32 -21.78 2.44
CA ALA A 291 -8.48 -22.96 2.61
C ALA A 291 -7.50 -23.09 1.43
N LEU A 292 -6.20 -23.21 1.72
CA LEU A 292 -5.18 -23.46 0.71
C LEU A 292 -5.51 -24.74 -0.08
N PRO A 293 -5.27 -24.78 -1.41
CA PRO A 293 -5.54 -25.97 -2.23
C PRO A 293 -4.78 -27.20 -1.73
N GLU A 294 -3.58 -27.00 -1.19
CA GLU A 294 -2.81 -28.03 -0.49
C GLU A 294 -2.08 -27.46 0.72
N LYS A 295 -1.70 -28.34 1.66
CA LYS A 295 -0.96 -27.96 2.86
C LYS A 295 0.41 -27.38 2.49
N GLY A 296 0.60 -26.11 2.82
CA GLY A 296 1.83 -25.38 2.52
C GLY A 296 1.90 -24.81 1.11
N ALA A 297 0.84 -24.93 0.29
CA ALA A 297 0.75 -24.21 -0.97
C ALA A 297 0.90 -22.70 -0.72
N MET A 298 1.66 -22.03 -1.58
CA MET A 298 2.10 -20.65 -1.38
C MET A 298 1.44 -19.80 -2.46
N GLU A 299 0.52 -18.94 -2.05
CA GLU A 299 -0.13 -17.98 -2.95
C GLU A 299 0.96 -17.07 -3.55
N ILE A 300 0.94 -16.90 -4.86
CA ILE A 300 1.90 -16.09 -5.63
C ILE A 300 1.23 -14.76 -5.98
N PHE A 301 -0.02 -14.84 -6.46
CA PHE A 301 -0.98 -13.75 -6.57
C PHE A 301 -2.38 -14.32 -6.40
N ALA A 302 -3.38 -13.45 -6.21
CA ALA A 302 -4.73 -13.86 -5.86
C ALA A 302 -5.29 -14.97 -6.78
N SER A 303 -5.83 -16.02 -6.17
CA SER A 303 -6.35 -17.24 -6.84
C SER A 303 -5.29 -18.08 -7.60
N THR A 304 -4.01 -17.89 -7.32
CA THR A 304 -2.88 -18.65 -7.93
C THR A 304 -1.81 -19.00 -6.89
N TRP A 305 -1.52 -20.30 -6.75
CA TRP A 305 -0.58 -20.86 -5.76
C TRP A 305 0.50 -21.73 -6.43
N MET A 306 1.63 -21.87 -5.76
CA MET A 306 2.66 -22.87 -6.05
C MET A 306 2.70 -23.91 -4.94
N LEU A 307 2.83 -25.19 -5.28
CA LEU A 307 3.02 -26.25 -4.28
C LEU A 307 4.42 -26.19 -3.64
N PRO A 308 4.60 -26.62 -2.38
CA PRO A 308 5.92 -26.66 -1.72
C PRO A 308 6.99 -27.42 -2.49
N SER A 309 6.59 -28.42 -3.28
CA SER A 309 7.48 -29.23 -4.11
C SER A 309 8.03 -28.49 -5.33
N GLY A 310 7.46 -27.34 -5.70
CA GLY A 310 7.75 -26.63 -6.95
C GLY A 310 7.36 -27.38 -8.22
N GLU A 311 6.52 -28.42 -8.13
CA GLU A 311 6.15 -29.28 -9.27
C GLU A 311 4.86 -28.89 -9.97
N PHE A 312 4.02 -28.12 -9.27
CA PHE A 312 2.75 -27.64 -9.82
C PHE A 312 2.50 -26.18 -9.47
N LEU A 313 2.03 -25.46 -10.48
CA LEU A 313 1.19 -24.28 -10.32
C LEU A 313 -0.25 -24.77 -10.09
N VAL A 314 -0.95 -24.18 -9.14
CA VAL A 314 -2.36 -24.43 -8.86
C VAL A 314 -3.13 -23.13 -9.04
N VAL A 315 -4.24 -23.16 -9.76
CA VAL A 315 -5.01 -21.97 -10.12
C VAL A 315 -6.49 -22.22 -9.87
N ARG A 316 -7.18 -21.29 -9.21
CA ARG A 316 -8.64 -21.35 -9.03
C ARG A 316 -9.29 -20.52 -10.13
N VAL A 317 -9.92 -21.20 -11.09
CA VAL A 317 -10.53 -20.55 -12.28
C VAL A 317 -11.90 -19.94 -11.93
N GLU A 318 -12.48 -19.15 -12.85
CA GLU A 318 -13.74 -18.42 -12.65
C GLU A 318 -14.90 -19.25 -12.05
N ASP A 319 -15.00 -20.56 -12.36
CA ASP A 319 -16.05 -21.45 -11.80
C ASP A 319 -15.77 -21.96 -10.36
N GLY A 320 -14.63 -21.60 -9.78
CA GLY A 320 -14.21 -21.97 -8.44
C GLY A 320 -13.50 -23.32 -8.33
N SER A 321 -13.32 -24.05 -9.42
CA SER A 321 -12.52 -25.28 -9.46
C SER A 321 -11.01 -25.00 -9.49
N PHE A 322 -10.22 -25.95 -8.98
CA PHE A 322 -8.76 -25.89 -9.04
C PHE A 322 -8.23 -26.62 -10.28
N VAL A 323 -7.24 -26.00 -10.92
CA VAL A 323 -6.47 -26.55 -12.05
C VAL A 323 -5.00 -26.61 -11.67
N TYR A 324 -4.37 -27.75 -11.94
CA TYR A 324 -2.97 -28.03 -11.67
C TYR A 324 -2.18 -28.05 -12.98
N LEU A 325 -1.02 -27.40 -13.03
CA LEU A 325 -0.16 -27.31 -14.21
C LEU A 325 1.29 -27.66 -13.85
N ASP A 326 1.93 -28.51 -14.65
CA ASP A 326 3.34 -28.90 -14.51
C ASP A 326 4.18 -28.55 -15.75
N GLY A 327 3.70 -27.62 -16.57
CA GLY A 327 4.25 -27.24 -17.88
C GLY A 327 4.19 -28.29 -18.99
N LYS A 328 3.82 -29.55 -18.66
CA LYS A 328 3.63 -30.62 -19.64
C LYS A 328 2.15 -30.91 -19.91
N GLY A 329 1.30 -30.63 -18.93
CA GLY A 329 -0.13 -30.86 -19.03
C GLY A 329 -0.92 -30.13 -17.96
N THR A 330 -2.24 -30.31 -18.02
CA THR A 330 -3.21 -29.62 -17.17
C THR A 330 -4.14 -30.65 -16.55
N TYR A 331 -4.34 -30.54 -15.25
CA TYR A 331 -4.93 -31.61 -14.44
C TYR A 331 -5.94 -31.06 -13.44
N LYS A 332 -6.87 -31.94 -13.01
CA LYS A 332 -7.87 -31.65 -11.97
C LYS A 332 -7.30 -31.73 -10.55
N ASP A 333 -6.17 -32.41 -10.40
CA ASP A 333 -5.55 -32.75 -9.12
C ASP A 333 -4.03 -32.93 -9.29
N ASN A 334 -3.33 -32.98 -8.17
CA ASN A 334 -1.90 -33.31 -8.10
C ASN A 334 -1.57 -34.77 -8.46
N ARG A 335 -2.58 -35.63 -8.67
CA ARG A 335 -2.44 -37.02 -9.15
C ARG A 335 -2.39 -37.10 -10.67
N LYS A 336 -2.40 -35.95 -11.34
CA LYS A 336 -2.35 -35.79 -12.80
C LYS A 336 -3.56 -36.36 -13.54
N THR A 337 -4.75 -36.30 -12.93
CA THR A 337 -6.02 -36.59 -13.63
C THR A 337 -6.23 -35.57 -14.77
N PRO A 338 -6.14 -35.94 -16.07
CA PRO A 338 -6.06 -34.97 -17.15
C PRO A 338 -7.35 -34.16 -17.37
N LEU A 339 -7.18 -32.89 -17.74
CA LEU A 339 -8.26 -32.04 -18.26
C LEU A 339 -8.38 -32.18 -19.78
N LYS A 340 -9.62 -32.13 -20.30
CA LYS A 340 -9.89 -32.18 -21.75
C LYS A 340 -9.46 -30.92 -22.51
N LYS A 341 -9.36 -29.79 -21.81
CA LYS A 341 -9.02 -28.48 -22.38
C LYS A 341 -7.64 -28.08 -21.86
N ALA A 342 -6.72 -27.82 -22.79
CA ALA A 342 -5.44 -27.20 -22.47
C ALA A 342 -5.66 -25.80 -21.86
N TYR A 343 -4.75 -25.38 -20.98
CA TYR A 343 -4.83 -24.06 -20.34
C TYR A 343 -4.30 -22.97 -21.27
N PRO A 344 -4.68 -21.70 -21.11
CA PRO A 344 -4.17 -20.63 -21.96
C PRO A 344 -2.67 -20.39 -21.72
N GLY A 345 -1.81 -20.77 -22.67
CA GLY A 345 -0.35 -20.57 -22.58
C GLY A 345 0.07 -19.10 -22.42
N LYS A 346 -0.79 -18.13 -22.79
CA LYS A 346 -0.58 -16.71 -22.47
C LYS A 346 -0.51 -16.45 -20.95
N PHE A 347 -1.34 -17.14 -20.16
CA PHE A 347 -1.33 -17.00 -18.70
C PHE A 347 -0.09 -17.67 -18.09
N GLU A 348 0.31 -18.82 -18.61
CA GLU A 348 1.52 -19.52 -18.20
C GLU A 348 2.77 -18.65 -18.40
N LEU A 349 2.86 -17.93 -19.52
CA LEU A 349 3.92 -16.95 -19.78
C LEU A 349 3.90 -15.75 -18.79
N ILE A 350 2.72 -15.27 -18.40
CA ILE A 350 2.58 -14.23 -17.35
C ILE A 350 3.13 -14.75 -16.02
N VAL A 351 2.73 -15.96 -15.61
CA VAL A 351 3.19 -16.60 -14.36
C VAL A 351 4.69 -16.86 -14.39
N PHE A 352 5.23 -17.36 -15.50
CA PHE A 352 6.66 -17.57 -15.70
C PHE A 352 7.45 -16.27 -15.52
N ASN A 353 7.05 -15.20 -16.20
CA ASN A 353 7.70 -13.90 -16.09
C ASN A 353 7.57 -13.30 -14.67
N TYR A 354 6.44 -13.53 -14.00
CA TYR A 354 6.23 -13.09 -12.62
C TYR A 354 7.14 -13.84 -11.64
N LEU A 355 7.14 -15.17 -11.68
CA LEU A 355 8.03 -16.02 -10.87
C LEU A 355 9.51 -15.70 -11.10
N LYS A 356 9.90 -15.44 -12.35
CA LYS A 356 11.26 -15.01 -12.68
C LYS A 356 11.61 -13.68 -12.02
N LYS A 357 10.73 -12.67 -12.12
CA LYS A 357 10.89 -11.37 -11.45
C LYS A 357 11.04 -11.53 -9.93
N LEU A 358 10.22 -12.37 -9.29
CA LEU A 358 10.34 -12.68 -7.87
C LEU A 358 11.69 -13.33 -7.54
N VAL A 359 12.09 -14.38 -8.29
CA VAL A 359 13.39 -15.07 -8.15
C VAL A 359 14.59 -14.13 -8.28
N ASP A 360 14.59 -13.25 -9.27
CA ASP A 360 15.66 -12.28 -9.48
C ASP A 360 15.69 -11.21 -8.37
N GLN A 361 14.54 -10.85 -7.81
CA GLN A 361 14.42 -9.86 -6.72
C GLN A 361 14.65 -10.43 -5.31
N ALA A 362 14.77 -11.76 -5.15
CA ALA A 362 14.89 -12.41 -3.84
C ALA A 362 16.01 -11.87 -2.95
N PRO A 363 17.27 -11.74 -3.42
CA PRO A 363 18.36 -11.33 -2.54
C PRO A 363 18.18 -9.91 -2.01
N LYS A 364 17.61 -9.00 -2.83
CA LYS A 364 17.28 -7.64 -2.41
C LYS A 364 16.14 -7.64 -1.40
N ALA A 365 15.04 -8.34 -1.69
CA ALA A 365 13.90 -8.42 -0.77
C ALA A 365 14.28 -9.01 0.60
N THR A 366 15.17 -10.02 0.64
CA THR A 366 15.69 -10.57 1.91
C THR A 366 16.59 -9.57 2.65
N SER A 367 17.35 -8.74 1.93
CA SER A 367 18.19 -7.70 2.54
C SER A 367 17.33 -6.57 3.10
N ASP A 368 16.43 -6.02 2.29
CA ASP A 368 15.52 -4.94 2.68
C ASP A 368 14.69 -5.36 3.92
N LEU A 369 14.16 -6.59 3.95
CA LEU A 369 13.42 -7.13 5.11
C LEU A 369 14.28 -7.36 6.36
N LYS A 370 15.60 -7.56 6.24
CA LYS A 370 16.50 -7.66 7.39
C LYS A 370 16.80 -6.28 7.96
N ASP A 371 17.04 -5.30 7.09
CA ASP A 371 17.20 -3.91 7.49
C ASP A 371 15.93 -3.42 8.22
N ASP A 372 14.73 -3.78 7.74
CA ASP A 372 13.43 -3.49 8.39
C ASP A 372 13.27 -4.21 9.75
N ILE A 373 13.79 -5.45 9.89
CA ILE A 373 13.79 -6.21 11.16
C ILE A 373 14.69 -5.51 12.19
N ASP A 374 15.90 -5.12 11.81
CA ASP A 374 16.86 -4.44 12.68
C ASP A 374 16.33 -3.06 13.12
N ASP A 375 15.75 -2.27 12.19
CA ASP A 375 15.06 -1.00 12.47
C ASP A 375 13.88 -1.21 13.47
N THR A 376 13.09 -2.27 13.28
CA THR A 376 11.95 -2.59 14.15
C THR A 376 12.39 -3.08 15.53
N GLN A 377 13.47 -3.85 15.62
CA GLN A 377 14.03 -4.29 16.90
C GLN A 377 14.54 -3.10 17.71
N TRP A 378 15.28 -2.18 17.06
CA TRP A 378 15.74 -0.95 17.71
C TRP A 378 14.57 -0.10 18.22
N ALA A 379 13.50 0.05 17.42
CA ALA A 379 12.29 0.76 17.85
C ALA A 379 11.57 0.08 19.02
N LEU A 380 11.57 -1.27 19.07
CA LEU A 380 11.02 -2.04 20.19
C LEU A 380 11.80 -1.85 21.49
N GLU A 381 13.14 -1.81 21.40
CA GLU A 381 14.01 -1.54 22.55
C GLU A 381 13.73 -0.13 23.09
N LYS A 382 13.58 0.87 22.23
CA LYS A 382 13.22 2.24 22.62
C LYS A 382 11.85 2.38 23.26
N LEU A 383 10.80 1.77 22.69
CA LEU A 383 9.46 1.80 23.29
C LEU A 383 9.40 1.11 24.67
N LYS A 384 10.27 0.12 24.92
CA LYS A 384 10.37 -0.57 26.23
C LYS A 384 11.11 0.29 27.26
N GLU A 385 12.17 0.98 26.85
CA GLU A 385 12.87 1.99 27.66
C GLU A 385 11.94 3.14 28.05
N GLU A 386 11.21 3.73 27.09
CA GLU A 386 10.21 4.78 27.34
C GLU A 386 9.10 4.32 28.31
N LEU A 387 8.61 3.07 28.16
CA LEU A 387 7.61 2.51 29.07
C LEU A 387 8.17 2.28 30.49
N GLU A 388 9.42 1.84 30.62
CA GLU A 388 10.09 1.67 31.91
C GLU A 388 10.35 3.03 32.59
N GLU A 389 10.77 4.06 31.84
CA GLU A 389 10.89 5.43 32.34
C GLU A 389 9.54 5.96 32.87
N GLU A 390 8.44 5.73 32.13
CA GLU A 390 7.11 6.17 32.55
C GLU A 390 6.59 5.43 33.80
N TYR A 391 6.82 4.12 33.92
CA TYR A 391 6.51 3.38 35.15
C TYR A 391 7.29 3.90 36.36
N ASN A 392 8.55 4.30 36.17
CA ASN A 392 9.39 4.84 37.23
C ASN A 392 9.03 6.29 37.61
N ALA A 393 8.54 7.09 36.66
CA ALA A 393 8.14 8.48 36.89
C ALA A 393 6.86 8.61 37.74
N ASP A 394 5.91 7.70 37.55
CA ASP A 394 4.57 7.77 38.18
C ASP A 394 4.51 7.39 39.67
N GLY A 395 5.65 7.07 40.30
CA GLY A 395 5.73 6.89 41.76
C GLY A 395 5.07 5.63 42.33
N GLY A 396 4.63 4.71 41.47
CA GLY A 396 4.08 3.41 41.83
C GLY A 396 2.55 3.37 41.93
N HIS A 397 1.89 3.11 40.79
CA HIS A 397 0.46 2.80 40.74
C HIS A 397 0.13 1.54 41.56
N THR A 398 -0.99 1.56 42.28
CA THR A 398 -1.46 0.38 43.00
C THR A 398 -2.07 -0.65 42.05
N ALA A 399 -1.88 -1.94 42.35
CA ALA A 399 -2.41 -3.03 41.53
C ALA A 399 -3.96 -3.03 41.55
N GLY A 400 -4.57 -2.39 40.55
CA GLY A 400 -6.00 -2.18 40.44
C GLY A 400 -6.38 -0.87 39.73
N ASP A 401 -5.47 0.10 39.69
CA ASP A 401 -5.66 1.35 38.96
C ASP A 401 -5.60 1.12 37.44
N ALA A 402 -6.36 1.93 36.68
CA ALA A 402 -6.28 1.91 35.23
C ALA A 402 -4.94 2.49 34.78
N LEU A 403 -4.25 1.80 33.85
CA LEU A 403 -3.01 2.31 33.27
C LEU A 403 -3.21 3.72 32.70
N PRO A 404 -2.28 4.66 32.96
CA PRO A 404 -2.21 5.94 32.26
C PRO A 404 -2.35 5.76 30.74
N GLU A 405 -3.00 6.72 30.08
CA GLU A 405 -3.30 6.60 28.64
C GLU A 405 -2.02 6.49 27.80
N SER A 406 -0.95 7.16 28.21
CA SER A 406 0.39 7.06 27.64
C SER A 406 0.99 5.66 27.77
N GLN A 407 1.01 5.07 28.97
CA GLN A 407 1.44 3.68 29.18
C GLN A 407 0.60 2.70 28.35
N ALA A 408 -0.72 2.91 28.25
CA ALA A 408 -1.60 2.09 27.43
C ALA A 408 -1.28 2.21 25.92
N ARG A 409 -0.98 3.42 25.43
CA ARG A 409 -0.53 3.68 24.04
C ARG A 409 0.83 3.03 23.77
N LEU A 410 1.81 3.15 24.68
CA LEU A 410 3.13 2.51 24.56
C LEU A 410 3.03 0.99 24.53
N ASN A 411 2.27 0.38 25.45
CA ASN A 411 2.00 -1.06 25.44
C ASN A 411 1.36 -1.51 24.11
N GLN A 412 0.40 -0.75 23.58
CA GLN A 412 -0.21 -1.05 22.28
C GLN A 412 0.81 -0.93 21.12
N ALA A 413 1.72 0.04 21.16
CA ALA A 413 2.78 0.20 20.19
C ALA A 413 3.80 -0.95 20.25
N ILE A 414 4.20 -1.38 21.45
CA ILE A 414 5.07 -2.54 21.66
C ILE A 414 4.43 -3.80 21.07
N VAL A 415 3.18 -4.13 21.42
CA VAL A 415 2.49 -5.32 20.89
C VAL A 415 2.38 -5.29 19.36
N LYS A 416 2.10 -4.12 18.75
CA LYS A 416 2.10 -3.95 17.29
C LYS A 416 3.48 -4.20 16.68
N SER A 417 4.54 -3.66 17.28
CA SER A 417 5.91 -3.80 16.78
C SER A 417 6.50 -5.20 17.01
N GLU A 418 6.16 -5.88 18.11
CA GLU A 418 6.55 -7.29 18.33
C GLU A 418 5.87 -8.20 17.31
N HIS A 419 4.61 -7.93 16.99
CA HIS A 419 3.92 -8.60 15.89
C HIS A 419 4.62 -8.33 14.55
N SER A 420 5.07 -7.08 14.30
CA SER A 420 5.84 -6.68 13.10
C SER A 420 7.11 -7.51 12.94
N PHE A 421 7.94 -7.49 13.97
CA PHE A 421 9.19 -8.24 14.04
C PHE A 421 8.98 -9.74 13.79
N ALA A 422 7.97 -10.34 14.43
CA ALA A 422 7.68 -11.76 14.30
C ALA A 422 7.28 -12.17 12.87
N ALA A 423 6.43 -11.40 12.19
CA ALA A 423 6.00 -11.73 10.84
C ALA A 423 7.11 -11.52 9.79
N MET A 424 7.89 -10.44 9.90
CA MET A 424 9.02 -10.20 9.01
C MET A 424 10.09 -11.28 9.19
N SER A 425 10.40 -11.67 10.44
CA SER A 425 11.29 -12.79 10.75
C SER A 425 10.79 -14.10 10.14
N ASN A 426 9.48 -14.40 10.26
CA ASN A 426 8.88 -15.59 9.66
C ASN A 426 8.99 -15.57 8.12
N GLN A 427 8.80 -14.41 7.46
CA GLN A 427 8.95 -14.26 6.02
C GLN A 427 10.41 -14.44 5.57
N VAL A 428 11.38 -13.82 6.25
CA VAL A 428 12.82 -14.01 5.96
C VAL A 428 13.22 -15.48 6.12
N ASN A 429 12.64 -16.19 7.09
CA ASN A 429 12.87 -17.62 7.31
C ASN A 429 12.18 -18.54 6.28
N SER A 430 11.04 -18.14 5.70
CA SER A 430 10.34 -18.94 4.68
C SER A 430 10.90 -18.73 3.26
N MET A 431 11.40 -17.53 2.95
CA MET A 431 11.90 -17.15 1.63
C MET A 431 12.87 -18.16 0.99
N PRO A 432 13.87 -18.77 1.66
CA PRO A 432 14.76 -19.74 1.02
C PRO A 432 14.03 -20.97 0.43
N ALA A 433 12.98 -21.44 1.10
CA ALA A 433 12.15 -22.55 0.62
C ALA A 433 11.22 -22.10 -0.51
N GLU A 434 10.63 -20.90 -0.39
CA GLU A 434 9.85 -20.25 -1.45
C GLU A 434 10.69 -20.10 -2.74
N VAL A 435 11.95 -19.67 -2.61
CA VAL A 435 12.92 -19.51 -3.72
C VAL A 435 13.27 -20.85 -4.37
N ALA A 436 13.49 -21.90 -3.58
CA ALA A 436 13.78 -23.22 -4.12
C ALA A 436 12.58 -23.78 -4.93
N ALA A 437 11.37 -23.65 -4.40
CA ALA A 437 10.14 -24.07 -5.08
C ALA A 437 9.91 -23.27 -6.37
N ALA A 438 10.06 -21.94 -6.34
CA ALA A 438 9.87 -21.08 -7.51
C ALA A 438 10.86 -21.40 -8.63
N LYS A 439 12.13 -21.64 -8.30
CA LYS A 439 13.16 -22.03 -9.27
C LYS A 439 12.85 -23.38 -9.92
N LYS A 440 12.29 -24.34 -9.17
CA LYS A 440 11.87 -25.63 -9.73
C LYS A 440 10.63 -25.50 -10.60
N LEU A 441 9.64 -24.68 -10.20
CA LEU A 441 8.45 -24.42 -11.02
C LEU A 441 8.85 -23.71 -12.33
N LEU A 442 9.76 -22.75 -12.29
CA LEU A 442 10.31 -22.11 -13.49
C LEU A 442 11.02 -23.09 -14.45
N GLN A 443 11.60 -24.18 -13.96
CA GLN A 443 12.19 -25.23 -14.81
C GLN A 443 11.13 -26.15 -15.42
N THR A 444 9.96 -26.29 -14.78
CA THR A 444 8.85 -27.09 -15.34
C THR A 444 8.04 -26.32 -16.38
N LEU A 445 7.94 -24.99 -16.27
CA LEU A 445 7.21 -24.10 -17.19
C LEU A 445 8.07 -23.65 -18.41
N GLN A 446 9.19 -24.34 -18.69
CA GLN A 446 10.10 -24.13 -19.84
C GLN A 446 9.97 -25.25 -20.87
#